data_AF-A0A4Y2GLB8-F1
#
_entry.id   AF-A0A4Y2GLB8-F1
#
_cell.length_a   1.000
_cell.length_b   1.000
_cell.length_c   1.000
_cell.angle_alpha   90.00
_cell.angle_beta   90.00
_cell.angle_gamma   90.00
#
_symmetry.space_group_name_H-M   'P 1'
#
loop_
_entity.id
_entity.type
_entity.pdbx_description
1 polymer ?
#
loop_
_entity_poly.entity_id
_entity_poly.type
_entity_poly.pdbx_seq_one_letter_code
_entity_poly.pdbx_strand_id
1 'polypeptide(L)'
;MIKYIILLTLVVAVAQCFVCPKNFCDKVECEDLSSCRSENGYKVRERGGWCRCCDICVKVLGENERCSPHVGLGIIYRSECAEGLHCPPEIGLCVKV
;
A
#
# COMPACT_ATOMS: atom_id res chain seq x y z
N MET A 1 10.10 -22.94 31.18
CA MET A 1 11.21 -22.45 30.33
C MET A 1 11.06 -22.86 28.87
N ILE A 2 10.92 -24.16 28.54
CA ILE A 2 10.74 -24.65 27.14
C ILE A 2 9.56 -23.98 26.40
N LYS A 3 8.41 -23.78 27.08
CA LYS A 3 7.23 -23.09 26.50
C LYS A 3 7.54 -21.67 26.00
N TYR A 4 8.38 -20.92 26.71
CA TYR A 4 8.74 -19.55 26.32
C TYR A 4 9.73 -19.55 25.16
N ILE A 5 10.63 -20.54 25.09
CA ILE A 5 11.55 -20.72 23.97
C ILE A 5 10.76 -21.05 22.69
N ILE A 6 9.78 -21.96 22.77
CA ILE A 6 8.91 -22.31 21.64
C ILE A 6 8.10 -21.09 21.17
N LEU A 7 7.58 -20.28 22.10
CA LEU A 7 6.84 -19.06 21.75
C LEU A 7 7.76 -18.04 21.02
N LEU A 8 8.99 -17.87 21.51
CA LEU A 8 9.97 -16.95 20.92
C LEU A 8 10.41 -17.39 19.51
N THR A 9 10.66 -18.69 19.30
CA THR A 9 11.05 -19.20 17.99
C THR A 9 9.92 -19.09 16.96
N LEU A 10 8.67 -19.29 17.38
CA LEU A 10 7.48 -19.07 16.54
C LEU A 10 7.36 -17.60 16.09
N VAL A 11 7.56 -16.64 16.99
CA VAL A 11 7.50 -15.21 16.65
C VAL A 11 8.57 -14.84 15.62
N VAL A 12 9.80 -15.33 15.78
CA VAL A 12 10.89 -15.07 14.83
C VAL A 12 10.59 -15.66 13.45
N ALA A 13 10.03 -16.87 13.39
CA ALA A 13 9.67 -17.50 12.12
C ALA A 13 8.60 -16.72 11.35
N VAL A 14 7.58 -16.20 12.04
CA VAL A 14 6.50 -15.41 11.42
C VAL A 14 6.98 -14.02 11.01
N ALA A 15 7.91 -13.41 11.75
CA ALA A 15 8.45 -12.09 11.43
C ALA A 15 9.18 -12.05 10.07
N GLN A 16 9.76 -13.18 9.62
CA GLN A 16 10.41 -13.28 8.31
C GLN A 16 9.43 -13.19 7.14
N CYS A 17 8.13 -13.42 7.34
CA CYS A 17 7.12 -13.33 6.28
C CYS A 17 6.74 -11.89 5.91
N PHE A 18 7.01 -10.91 6.78
CA PHE A 18 6.70 -9.50 6.53
C PHE A 18 7.85 -8.73 5.88
N VAL A 19 9.03 -9.34 5.78
CA VAL A 19 10.24 -8.70 5.23
C VAL A 19 10.47 -9.17 3.80
N CYS A 20 10.65 -8.22 2.90
CA CYS A 20 10.96 -8.47 1.50
C CYS A 20 12.42 -8.94 1.37
N PRO A 21 12.69 -10.15 0.85
CA PRO A 21 14.05 -10.60 0.59
C PRO A 21 14.69 -9.75 -0.54
N LYS A 22 16.02 -9.63 -0.54
CA LYS A 22 16.76 -8.76 -1.47
C LYS A 22 16.43 -9.00 -2.96
N ASN A 23 16.16 -10.25 -3.32
CA ASN A 23 15.90 -10.68 -4.70
C ASN A 23 14.41 -10.93 -4.96
N PHE A 24 13.52 -10.33 -4.16
CA PHE A 24 12.08 -10.53 -4.32
C PHE A 24 11.59 -10.00 -5.67
N CYS A 25 12.03 -8.79 -6.04
CA CYS A 25 11.57 -8.12 -7.27
C CYS A 25 11.96 -8.88 -8.54
N ASP A 26 13.04 -9.67 -8.53
CA ASP A 26 13.51 -10.45 -9.68
C ASP A 26 12.50 -11.53 -10.13
N LYS A 27 11.56 -11.88 -9.25
CA LYS A 27 10.54 -12.91 -9.49
C LYS A 27 9.13 -12.32 -9.61
N VAL A 28 9.00 -11.00 -9.55
CA VAL A 28 7.70 -10.32 -9.61
C VAL A 28 7.43 -9.88 -11.04
N GLU A 29 6.29 -10.31 -11.57
CA GLU A 29 5.74 -9.75 -12.80
C GLU A 29 4.88 -8.53 -12.45
N CYS A 30 5.21 -7.37 -13.03
CA CYS A 30 4.46 -6.14 -12.79
C CYS A 30 3.24 -6.03 -13.72
N GLU A 31 2.19 -5.39 -13.21
CA GLU A 31 0.95 -5.13 -13.95
C GLU A 31 1.20 -4.14 -15.11
N ASP A 32 0.53 -4.34 -16.25
CA ASP A 32 0.56 -3.39 -17.36
C ASP A 32 -0.23 -2.12 -17.00
N LEU A 33 0.44 -0.96 -17.04
CA LEU A 33 -0.12 0.33 -16.66
C LEU A 33 -0.57 1.19 -17.84
N SER A 34 -0.68 0.64 -19.06
CA SER A 34 -1.04 1.41 -20.26
C SER A 34 -2.43 2.06 -20.20
N SER A 35 -3.32 1.48 -19.40
CA SER A 35 -4.67 2.00 -19.12
C SER A 35 -4.70 3.01 -17.96
N CYS A 36 -3.59 3.18 -17.24
CA CYS A 36 -3.49 4.08 -16.10
C CYS A 36 -3.29 5.53 -16.54
N ARG A 37 -4.40 6.25 -16.72
CA ARG A 37 -4.39 7.62 -17.26
C ARG A 37 -5.14 8.60 -16.36
N SER A 38 -4.59 9.80 -16.26
CA SER A 38 -5.20 10.92 -15.52
C SER A 38 -6.56 11.32 -16.06
N GLU A 39 -6.77 11.20 -17.37
CA GLU A 39 -8.05 11.44 -18.04
C GLU A 39 -9.20 10.57 -17.48
N ASN A 40 -8.87 9.37 -16.98
CA ASN A 40 -9.84 8.43 -16.41
C ASN A 40 -9.91 8.51 -14.88
N GLY A 41 -9.28 9.52 -14.27
CA GLY A 41 -9.23 9.68 -12.81
C GLY A 41 -8.23 8.74 -12.13
N TYR A 42 -7.19 8.29 -12.83
CA TYR A 42 -6.14 7.44 -12.28
C TYR A 42 -4.76 8.10 -12.37
N LYS A 43 -3.82 7.63 -11.55
CA LYS A 43 -2.42 8.00 -11.70
C LYS A 43 -1.50 6.84 -11.37
N VAL A 44 -0.30 6.88 -11.92
CA VAL A 44 0.76 5.93 -11.58
C VAL A 44 1.38 6.38 -10.26
N ARG A 45 1.40 5.48 -9.29
CA ARG A 45 2.18 5.62 -8.06
C ARG A 45 3.46 4.81 -8.19
N GLU A 46 4.58 5.51 -8.26
CA GLU A 46 5.90 4.89 -8.35
C GLU A 46 6.18 4.02 -7.13
N ARG A 47 6.69 2.81 -7.37
CA ARG A 47 7.07 1.83 -6.34
C ARG A 47 5.99 1.63 -5.28
N GLY A 48 4.72 1.76 -5.68
CA GLY A 48 3.57 1.72 -4.79
C GLY A 48 3.10 0.31 -4.45
N GLY A 49 3.63 -0.72 -5.12
CA GLY A 49 3.29 -2.13 -4.93
C GLY A 49 3.99 -2.78 -3.74
N TRP A 50 3.69 -4.08 -3.54
CA TRP A 50 4.30 -4.87 -2.47
C TRP A 50 5.81 -4.89 -2.63
N CYS A 51 6.55 -4.78 -1.53
CA CYS A 51 8.00 -4.69 -1.53
C CYS A 51 8.60 -3.56 -2.39
N ARG A 52 7.78 -2.58 -2.82
CA ARG A 52 8.20 -1.47 -3.68
C ARG A 52 8.82 -1.89 -5.02
N CYS A 53 8.49 -3.09 -5.50
CA CYS A 53 9.06 -3.64 -6.74
C CYS A 53 8.42 -3.05 -8.00
N CYS A 54 7.11 -2.81 -7.96
CA CYS A 54 6.35 -2.34 -9.10
C CYS A 54 5.70 -0.99 -8.81
N ASP A 55 5.59 -0.20 -9.87
CA ASP A 55 4.64 0.91 -9.93
C ASP A 55 3.22 0.33 -9.96
N ILE A 56 2.24 1.10 -9.51
CA ILE A 56 0.85 0.69 -9.52
C ILE A 56 -0.05 1.79 -10.05
N CYS A 57 -1.20 1.40 -10.58
CA CYS A 57 -2.26 2.34 -10.88
C CYS A 57 -3.15 2.59 -9.66
N VAL A 58 -3.33 3.86 -9.28
CA VAL A 58 -4.20 4.26 -8.18
C VAL A 58 -5.32 5.18 -8.66
N LYS A 59 -6.53 4.98 -8.14
CA LYS A 59 -7.65 5.89 -8.37
C LYS A 59 -7.43 7.19 -7.59
N VAL A 60 -7.57 8.32 -8.26
CA VAL A 60 -7.56 9.65 -7.64
C VAL A 60 -8.96 9.98 -7.15
N LEU A 61 -9.08 10.33 -5.87
CA LEU A 61 -10.33 10.65 -5.21
C LEU A 61 -10.48 12.17 -5.01
N GLY A 62 -11.60 12.73 -5.44
CA GLY A 62 -11.96 14.13 -5.23
C GLY A 62 -12.46 14.43 -3.82
N GLU A 63 -12.79 15.71 -3.58
CA GLU A 63 -13.31 16.17 -2.30
C GLU A 63 -14.63 15.45 -1.95
N ASN A 64 -14.78 15.07 -0.68
CA ASN A 64 -15.89 14.28 -0.14
C ASN A 64 -16.06 12.86 -0.69
N GLU A 65 -15.15 12.36 -1.54
CA GLU A 65 -15.14 10.94 -1.89
C GLU A 65 -14.62 10.09 -0.72
N ARG A 66 -15.14 8.85 -0.62
CA ARG A 66 -14.76 7.92 0.44
C ARG A 66 -13.34 7.40 0.22
N CYS A 67 -12.52 7.53 1.25
CA CYS A 67 -11.12 7.12 1.23
C CYS A 67 -10.81 6.15 2.37
N SER A 68 -9.68 5.43 2.25
CA SER A 68 -9.19 4.56 3.32
C SER A 68 -7.98 5.25 3.98
N PRO A 69 -8.02 5.50 5.30
CA PRO A 69 -6.93 6.16 5.99
C PRO A 69 -5.67 5.29 5.97
N HIS A 70 -4.52 5.93 5.77
CA HIS A 70 -3.23 5.26 5.75
C HIS A 70 -2.81 4.91 7.18
N VAL A 71 -2.92 3.63 7.55
CA VAL A 71 -2.63 3.14 8.92
C VAL A 71 -1.23 2.52 9.08
N GLY A 72 -0.35 2.68 8.09
CA GLY A 72 1.06 2.26 8.18
C GLY A 72 1.32 0.75 8.25
N LEU A 73 0.29 -0.09 8.11
CA LEU A 73 0.39 -1.55 8.25
C LEU A 73 0.92 -2.29 7.00
N GLY A 74 1.68 -1.61 6.14
CA GLY A 74 2.15 -2.20 4.88
C GLY A 74 1.04 -2.53 3.86
N ILE A 75 -0.15 -1.97 4.07
CA ILE A 75 -1.30 -2.12 3.17
C ILE A 75 -1.04 -1.31 1.88
N ILE A 76 -1.31 -1.92 0.73
CA ILE A 76 -1.22 -1.26 -0.57
C ILE A 76 -2.57 -0.63 -0.87
N TYR A 77 -2.64 0.69 -0.77
CA TYR A 77 -3.84 1.45 -1.13
C TYR A 77 -3.90 1.61 -2.66
N ARG A 78 -4.98 1.15 -3.30
CA ARG A 78 -5.26 1.35 -4.74
C ARG A 78 -6.06 2.63 -5.04
N SER A 79 -6.24 3.48 -4.04
CA SER A 79 -6.83 4.81 -4.19
C SER A 79 -6.14 5.80 -3.27
N GLU A 80 -6.13 7.07 -3.67
CA GLU A 80 -5.62 8.18 -2.87
C GLU A 80 -6.33 9.48 -3.23
N CYS A 81 -6.37 10.40 -2.27
CA CYS A 81 -6.99 11.70 -2.49
C CYS A 81 -6.19 12.53 -3.50
N ALA A 82 -6.90 13.41 -4.21
CA ALA A 82 -6.30 14.38 -5.11
C ALA A 82 -5.36 15.34 -4.35
N GLU A 83 -4.54 16.06 -5.10
CA GLU A 83 -3.60 17.02 -4.55
C GLU A 83 -4.33 18.08 -3.69
N GLY A 84 -3.76 18.41 -2.53
CA GLY A 84 -4.37 19.33 -1.57
C GLY A 84 -5.48 18.72 -0.69
N LEU A 85 -5.77 17.42 -0.83
CA LEU A 85 -6.71 16.69 0.01
C LEU A 85 -6.00 15.62 0.84
N HIS A 86 -6.51 15.34 2.04
CA HIS A 86 -6.07 14.25 2.90
C HIS A 86 -7.25 13.41 3.39
N CYS A 87 -6.95 12.19 3.86
CA CYS A 87 -7.94 11.24 4.35
C CYS A 87 -7.83 11.07 5.88
N PRO A 88 -8.52 11.91 6.68
CA PRO A 88 -8.51 11.77 8.14
C PRO A 88 -9.22 10.47 8.56
N PRO A 89 -8.64 9.70 9.50
CA PRO A 89 -9.17 8.40 9.91
C PRO A 89 -10.53 8.48 10.60
N GLU A 90 -10.90 9.62 11.18
CA GLU A 90 -12.16 9.85 11.88
C GLU A 90 -13.33 9.97 10.90
N ILE A 91 -13.09 10.54 9.71
CA ILE A 91 -14.13 10.87 8.73
C ILE A 91 -14.16 9.84 7.60
N GLY A 92 -12.99 9.39 7.14
CA GLY A 92 -12.88 8.49 5.99
C GLY A 92 -13.35 9.10 4.67
N LEU A 93 -13.26 10.42 4.53
CA LEU A 93 -13.55 11.18 3.32
C LEU A 93 -12.36 12.07 2.96
N CYS A 94 -12.12 12.31 1.67
CA CYS A 94 -11.09 13.25 1.24
C CYS A 94 -11.51 14.69 1.55
N VAL A 95 -10.76 15.37 2.42
CA VAL A 95 -11.02 16.76 2.83
C VAL A 95 -9.79 17.62 2.58
N LYS A 96 -9.99 18.93 2.40
CA LYS A 96 -8.89 19.88 2.21
C LYS A 96 -7.92 19.85 3.39
N VAL A 97 -6.63 19.90 3.09
CA VAL A 97 -5.54 20.11 4.06
C VAL A 97 -5.63 21.50 4.67
#